data_AF-A0A4R7GD57-F1
#
_entry.id   AF-A0A4R7GD57-F1
#
_cell.length_a   1.000
_cell.length_b   1.000
_cell.length_c   1.000
_cell.angle_alpha   90.00
_cell.angle_beta   90.00
_cell.angle_gamma   90.00
#
_symmetry.space_group_name_H-M   'P 1'
#
loop_
_entity.id
_entity.type
_entity.pdbx_description
1 polymer ?
#
loop_
_entity_poly.entity_id
_entity_poly.type
_entity_poly.pdbx_seq_one_letter_code
_entity_poly.pdbx_strand_id
1 'polypeptide(L)'
;MANVETEERQENLEEWFELFSGLPLRHSERETRLISFCEKNRVSIMSVMPWIASEFAEHGGFSGLFHFIHLHGGRKIYMPKEAGKFYQIYGINIPQNKYNRIYKKIDSSGYLDTPSNWGVFIAIRRAAMQVAMKEDIPAKLLTQTFGITMRSIRLIKSRNACL
;
A
#
# COMPACT_ATOMS: atom_id res chain seq x y z
N MET A 1 22.19 5.28 -25.67
CA MET A 1 21.31 4.34 -24.94
C MET A 1 21.63 4.35 -23.45
N ALA A 2 22.89 4.20 -23.02
CA ALA A 2 23.27 4.24 -21.59
C ALA A 2 22.90 5.55 -20.83
N ASN A 3 22.99 6.73 -21.48
CA ASN A 3 22.60 8.00 -20.83
C ASN A 3 21.10 8.10 -20.58
N VAL A 4 20.26 7.58 -21.48
CA VAL A 4 18.80 7.68 -21.38
C VAL A 4 18.27 6.78 -20.26
N GLU A 5 18.78 5.55 -20.12
CA GLU A 5 18.45 4.67 -19.00
C GLU A 5 18.88 5.24 -17.65
N THR A 6 19.98 6.00 -17.61
CA THR A 6 20.49 6.61 -16.37
C THR A 6 19.65 7.81 -15.96
N GLU A 7 19.22 8.63 -16.92
CA GLU A 7 18.33 9.78 -16.71
C GLU A 7 16.92 9.33 -16.27
N GLU A 8 16.32 8.36 -16.97
CA GLU A 8 15.00 7.81 -16.64
C GLU A 8 14.98 7.18 -15.23
N ARG A 9 16.08 6.52 -14.85
CA ARG A 9 16.22 5.89 -13.54
C ARG A 9 16.41 6.92 -12.41
N GLN A 10 17.06 8.05 -12.71
CA GLN A 10 17.22 9.15 -11.77
C GLN A 10 15.89 9.89 -11.55
N GLU A 11 15.13 10.16 -12.62
CA GLU A 11 13.79 10.76 -12.55
C GLU A 11 12.82 9.91 -11.73
N ASN A 12 12.83 8.59 -11.95
CA ASN A 12 12.02 7.66 -11.15
C ASN A 12 12.35 7.73 -9.64
N LEU A 13 13.63 7.89 -9.29
CA LEU A 13 14.05 7.99 -7.89
C LEU A 13 13.66 9.30 -7.21
N GLU A 14 13.68 10.41 -7.95
CA GLU A 14 13.22 11.71 -7.48
C GLU A 14 11.70 11.72 -7.27
N GLU A 15 10.94 11.16 -8.21
CA GLU A 15 9.50 10.95 -8.06
C GLU A 15 9.20 10.11 -6.80
N TRP A 16 9.95 9.02 -6.59
CA TRP A 16 9.74 8.15 -5.45
C TRP A 16 10.12 8.82 -4.13
N PHE A 17 11.16 9.65 -4.12
CA PHE A 17 11.51 10.44 -2.94
C PHE A 17 10.36 11.37 -2.56
N GLU A 18 9.77 12.06 -3.54
CA GLU A 18 8.61 12.93 -3.30
C GLU A 18 7.40 12.13 -2.79
N LEU A 19 7.07 11.01 -3.45
CA LEU A 19 5.97 10.12 -3.11
C LEU A 19 6.08 9.57 -1.67
N PHE A 20 7.30 9.22 -1.24
CA PHE A 20 7.54 8.54 0.04
C PHE A 20 8.11 9.44 1.14
N SER A 21 8.22 10.75 0.89
CA SER A 21 8.64 11.78 1.86
C SER A 21 7.69 11.93 3.06
N GLY A 22 6.45 11.44 2.95
CA GLY A 22 5.47 11.43 4.04
C GLY A 22 4.08 11.00 3.56
N LEU A 23 3.14 10.88 4.49
CA LEU A 23 1.77 10.52 4.14
C LEU A 23 1.15 11.62 3.24
N PRO A 24 0.61 11.29 2.04
CA PRO A 24 -0.05 12.29 1.21
C PRO A 24 -1.29 12.87 1.89
N LEU A 25 -1.56 14.14 1.59
CA LEU A 25 -2.83 14.75 1.96
C LEU A 25 -3.94 14.17 1.08
N ARG A 26 -5.13 14.03 1.65
CA ARG A 26 -6.31 13.57 0.90
C ARG A 26 -6.61 14.54 -0.24
N HIS A 27 -6.90 14.01 -1.42
CA HIS A 27 -7.14 14.73 -2.67
C HIS A 27 -5.95 15.57 -3.18
N SER A 28 -4.74 15.32 -2.69
CA SER A 28 -3.54 15.94 -3.24
C SER A 28 -3.07 15.22 -4.51
N GLU A 29 -2.34 15.94 -5.36
CA GLU A 29 -1.67 15.35 -6.51
C GLU A 29 -0.75 14.17 -6.13
N ARG A 30 -0.09 14.27 -4.97
CA ARG A 30 0.75 13.19 -4.44
C ARG A 30 -0.06 11.93 -4.09
N GLU A 31 -1.29 12.07 -3.61
CA GLU A 31 -2.19 10.93 -3.41
C GLU A 31 -2.53 10.26 -4.75
N THR A 32 -2.87 11.05 -5.77
CA THR A 32 -3.16 10.54 -7.13
C THR A 32 -1.97 9.80 -7.73
N ARG A 33 -0.76 10.35 -7.61
CA ARG A 33 0.47 9.68 -8.06
C ARG A 33 0.75 8.41 -7.25
N LEU A 34 0.51 8.41 -5.94
CA LEU A 34 0.65 7.21 -5.10
C LEU A 34 -0.35 6.11 -5.48
N ILE A 35 -1.60 6.46 -5.78
CA ILE A 35 -2.62 5.53 -6.28
C ILE A 35 -2.15 4.92 -7.61
N SER A 36 -1.69 5.76 -8.54
CA SER A 36 -1.19 5.33 -9.85
C SER A 36 0.00 4.39 -9.72
N PHE A 37 0.94 4.70 -8.81
CA PHE A 37 2.05 3.83 -8.46
C PHE A 37 1.57 2.46 -7.96
N CYS A 38 0.54 2.44 -7.11
CA CYS A 38 0.00 1.20 -6.55
C CYS A 38 -0.67 0.34 -7.64
N GLU A 39 -1.44 0.94 -8.54
CA GLU A 39 -2.06 0.20 -9.66
C GLU A 39 -1.00 -0.36 -10.61
N LYS A 40 0.04 0.42 -10.95
CA LYS A 40 1.18 -0.05 -11.78
C LYS A 40 1.90 -1.24 -11.15
N ASN A 41 2.01 -1.25 -9.82
CA ASN A 41 2.74 -2.28 -9.05
C ASN A 41 1.80 -3.23 -8.28
N ARG A 42 0.56 -3.41 -8.75
CA ARG A 42 -0.53 -4.06 -8.00
C ARG A 42 -0.12 -5.36 -7.32
N VAL A 43 0.50 -6.29 -8.05
CA VAL A 43 0.90 -7.60 -7.52
C VAL A 43 1.87 -7.47 -6.33
N SER A 44 2.88 -6.61 -6.49
CA SER A 44 3.88 -6.36 -5.44
C SER A 44 3.25 -5.70 -4.22
N ILE A 45 2.32 -4.78 -4.42
CA ILE A 45 1.66 -4.04 -3.32
C ILE A 45 0.69 -4.94 -2.55
N MET A 46 -0.16 -5.69 -3.26
CA MET A 46 -1.17 -6.57 -2.66
C MET A 46 -0.57 -7.66 -1.78
N SER A 47 0.67 -8.10 -2.07
CA SER A 47 1.36 -9.14 -1.31
C SER A 47 1.97 -8.66 0.03
N VAL A 48 2.18 -7.36 0.21
CA VAL A 48 2.79 -6.80 1.44
C VAL A 48 1.81 -6.02 2.31
N MET A 49 0.65 -5.67 1.79
CA MET A 49 -0.36 -4.91 2.52
C MET A 49 -0.98 -5.73 3.66
N PRO A 50 -1.48 -5.08 4.73
CA PRO A 50 -2.35 -5.73 5.68
C PRO A 50 -3.50 -6.43 4.94
N TRP A 51 -3.80 -7.68 5.30
CA TRP A 51 -4.71 -8.53 4.53
C TRP A 51 -6.04 -7.82 4.19
N ILE A 52 -6.62 -7.08 5.14
CA ILE A 52 -7.88 -6.39 4.93
C ILE A 52 -7.78 -5.20 3.96
N ALA A 53 -6.65 -4.49 3.97
CA ALA A 53 -6.39 -3.45 2.97
C ALA A 53 -6.27 -4.07 1.57
N SER A 54 -5.66 -5.26 1.44
CA SER A 54 -5.66 -6.01 0.18
C SER A 54 -7.06 -6.40 -0.25
N GLU A 55 -7.90 -6.94 0.63
CA GLU A 55 -9.30 -7.29 0.29
C GLU A 55 -10.10 -6.06 -0.17
N PHE A 56 -9.90 -4.91 0.47
CA PHE A 56 -10.56 -3.66 0.09
C PHE A 56 -10.04 -3.08 -1.22
N ALA A 57 -8.72 -3.09 -1.45
CA ALA A 57 -8.14 -2.67 -2.72
C ALA A 57 -8.49 -3.63 -3.88
N GLU A 58 -8.72 -4.91 -3.59
CA GLU A 58 -9.15 -5.88 -4.61
C GLU A 58 -10.49 -5.48 -5.23
N HIS A 59 -11.40 -4.96 -4.40
CA HIS A 59 -12.78 -4.71 -4.79
C HIS A 59 -13.11 -3.23 -5.03
N GLY A 60 -12.48 -2.32 -4.30
CA GLY A 60 -12.67 -0.87 -4.43
C GLY A 60 -11.56 -0.16 -5.21
N GLY A 61 -10.53 -0.88 -5.67
CA GLY A 61 -9.30 -0.29 -6.20
C GLY A 61 -8.48 0.42 -5.13
N PHE A 62 -7.28 0.89 -5.48
CA PHE A 62 -6.47 1.65 -4.51
C PHE A 62 -7.13 2.98 -4.14
N SER A 63 -7.79 3.65 -5.08
CA SER A 63 -8.53 4.88 -4.78
C SER A 63 -9.62 4.66 -3.72
N GLY A 64 -10.42 3.60 -3.84
CA GLY A 64 -11.44 3.25 -2.84
C GLY A 64 -10.83 2.87 -1.49
N LEU A 65 -9.69 2.15 -1.50
CA LEU A 65 -8.94 1.88 -0.27
C LEU A 65 -8.49 3.17 0.40
N PHE A 66 -7.83 4.08 -0.32
CA PHE A 66 -7.33 5.36 0.23
C PHE A 66 -8.47 6.21 0.79
N HIS A 67 -9.58 6.31 0.07
CA HIS A 67 -10.79 6.98 0.55
C HIS A 67 -11.26 6.39 1.88
N PHE A 68 -11.39 5.07 1.95
CA PHE A 68 -11.84 4.35 3.14
C PHE A 68 -10.91 4.58 4.34
N ILE A 69 -9.60 4.39 4.17
CA ILE A 69 -8.65 4.52 5.28
C ILE A 69 -8.56 5.98 5.77
N HIS A 70 -8.65 6.97 4.87
CA HIS A 70 -8.71 8.38 5.27
C HIS A 70 -9.86 8.70 6.23
N LEU A 71 -10.99 8.00 6.09
CA LEU A 71 -12.18 8.23 6.93
C LEU A 71 -12.22 7.31 8.16
N HIS A 72 -11.75 6.07 8.02
CA HIS A 72 -12.01 5.01 9.01
C HIS A 72 -10.75 4.28 9.50
N GLY A 73 -9.58 4.55 8.92
CA GLY A 73 -8.35 3.83 9.20
C GLY A 73 -7.89 3.95 10.65
N GLY A 74 -7.35 2.86 11.19
CA GLY A 74 -6.83 2.79 12.55
C GLY A 74 -7.91 2.67 13.61
N ARG A 75 -9.13 2.30 13.22
CA ARG A 75 -10.28 2.13 14.11
C ARG A 75 -10.98 0.79 13.84
N LYS A 76 -11.76 0.34 14.81
CA LYS A 76 -12.76 -0.72 14.59
C LYS A 76 -13.91 -0.18 13.77
N ILE A 77 -14.30 -0.89 12.73
CA ILE A 77 -15.50 -0.59 11.95
C ILE A 77 -16.55 -1.67 12.15
N TYR A 78 -17.81 -1.28 12.06
CA TYR A 78 -18.92 -2.21 12.11
C TYR A 78 -19.03 -2.97 10.77
N MET A 79 -19.28 -4.27 10.83
CA MET A 79 -19.48 -5.12 9.66
C MET A 79 -20.93 -5.62 9.64
N PRO A 80 -21.81 -5.06 8.78
CA PRO A 80 -23.17 -5.57 8.63
C PRO A 80 -23.17 -6.94 7.95
N LYS A 81 -24.19 -7.77 8.20
CA LYS A 81 -24.28 -9.13 7.58
C LYS A 81 -24.40 -9.10 6.05
N GLU A 82 -24.97 -8.02 5.50
CA GLU A 82 -25.24 -7.85 4.08
C GLU A 82 -24.21 -6.91 3.44
N ALA A 83 -23.65 -7.32 2.31
CA ALA A 83 -22.66 -6.52 1.58
C ALA A 83 -23.24 -5.21 1.06
N GLY A 84 -24.53 -5.18 0.69
CA GLY A 84 -25.22 -3.95 0.25
C GLY A 84 -25.23 -2.87 1.34
N LYS A 85 -25.46 -3.25 2.61
CA LYS A 85 -25.39 -2.32 3.75
C LYS A 85 -23.96 -1.85 3.99
N PHE A 86 -22.97 -2.74 3.84
CA PHE A 86 -21.57 -2.36 3.94
C PHE A 86 -21.18 -1.31 2.88
N TYR A 87 -21.62 -1.50 1.63
CA TYR A 87 -21.42 -0.55 0.55
C TYR A 87 -22.07 0.81 0.85
N GLN A 88 -23.29 0.83 1.38
CA GLN A 88 -23.98 2.08 1.75
C GLN A 88 -23.22 2.88 2.82
N ILE A 89 -22.58 2.20 3.78
CA ILE A 89 -21.86 2.86 4.88
C ILE A 89 -20.46 3.31 4.43
N TYR A 90 -19.73 2.46 3.69
CA TYR A 90 -18.30 2.64 3.46
C TYR A 90 -17.90 2.87 2.00
N GLY A 91 -18.83 2.75 1.05
CA GLY A 91 -18.59 2.97 -0.37
C GLY A 91 -17.76 1.90 -1.09
N ILE A 92 -17.40 0.79 -0.43
CA ILE A 92 -16.64 -0.29 -1.04
C ILE A 92 -17.59 -1.40 -1.50
N ASN A 93 -17.64 -1.62 -2.82
CA ASN A 93 -18.50 -2.62 -3.42
C ASN A 93 -17.83 -4.00 -3.43
N ILE A 94 -18.23 -4.88 -2.52
CA ILE A 94 -17.71 -6.25 -2.41
C ILE A 94 -18.83 -7.25 -2.74
N PRO A 95 -18.66 -8.16 -3.72
CA PRO A 95 -19.64 -9.20 -4.00
C PRO A 95 -19.96 -10.03 -2.76
N GLN A 96 -21.25 -10.38 -2.53
CA GLN A 96 -21.70 -11.03 -1.29
C GLN A 96 -20.92 -12.31 -0.94
N ASN A 97 -20.55 -13.12 -1.94
CA ASN A 97 -19.75 -14.33 -1.74
C ASN A 97 -18.34 -14.05 -1.21
N LYS A 98 -17.69 -12.96 -1.65
CA LYS A 98 -16.38 -12.50 -1.17
C LYS A 98 -16.52 -11.81 0.18
N TYR A 99 -17.54 -10.97 0.34
CA TYR A 99 -17.88 -10.32 1.59
C TYR A 99 -18.06 -11.33 2.72
N ASN A 100 -18.78 -12.43 2.48
CA ASN A 100 -18.96 -13.51 3.45
C ASN A 100 -17.64 -14.16 3.89
N ARG A 101 -16.60 -14.18 3.04
CA ARG A 101 -15.27 -14.69 3.42
C ARG A 101 -14.56 -13.74 4.38
N ILE A 102 -14.69 -12.43 4.15
CA ILE A 102 -14.16 -11.39 5.05
C ILE A 102 -14.93 -11.44 6.37
N TYR A 103 -16.27 -11.46 6.31
CA TYR A 103 -17.16 -11.51 7.47
C TYR A 103 -16.89 -12.71 8.37
N LYS A 104 -16.52 -13.88 7.82
CA LYS A 104 -16.14 -15.06 8.63
C LYS A 104 -14.85 -14.89 9.45
N LYS A 105 -14.01 -13.91 9.12
CA LYS A 105 -12.72 -13.65 9.78
C LYS A 105 -12.80 -12.53 10.83
N ILE A 106 -13.94 -11.87 10.98
CA ILE A 106 -14.12 -10.78 11.94
C ILE A 106 -14.37 -11.33 13.35
N ASP A 107 -14.22 -10.47 14.35
CA ASP A 107 -14.49 -10.86 15.74
C ASP A 107 -15.98 -11.16 15.98
N SER A 108 -16.30 -11.91 17.04
CA SER A 108 -17.69 -12.25 17.38
C SER A 108 -18.55 -11.02 17.73
N SER A 109 -17.93 -9.86 17.95
CA SER A 109 -18.63 -8.60 18.22
C SER A 109 -19.14 -7.93 16.94
N GLY A 110 -18.80 -8.45 15.76
CA GLY A 110 -19.24 -7.90 14.46
C GLY A 110 -18.43 -6.67 14.05
N TYR A 111 -17.24 -6.49 14.62
CA TYR A 111 -16.32 -5.41 14.29
C TYR A 111 -15.06 -5.94 13.63
N LEU A 112 -14.45 -5.08 12.82
CA LEU A 112 -13.23 -5.36 12.09
C LEU A 112 -12.21 -4.27 12.37
N ASP A 113 -11.03 -4.66 12.85
CA ASP A 113 -9.89 -3.77 13.02
C ASP A 113 -9.35 -3.37 11.64
N THR A 114 -9.31 -2.06 11.38
CA THR A 114 -8.77 -1.50 10.14
C THR A 114 -7.35 -1.00 10.32
N PRO A 115 -6.47 -1.18 9.32
CA PRO A 115 -5.14 -0.58 9.37
C PRO A 115 -5.25 0.94 9.31
N SER A 116 -4.32 1.62 9.96
CA SER A 116 -4.20 3.09 9.85
C SER A 116 -3.63 3.49 8.49
N ASN A 117 -3.87 4.74 8.10
CA ASN A 117 -3.26 5.34 6.90
C ASN A 117 -1.74 5.16 6.89
N TRP A 118 -1.12 5.43 8.04
CA TRP A 118 0.31 5.26 8.19
C TRP A 118 0.74 3.80 8.02
N GLY A 119 -0.01 2.84 8.57
CA GLY A 119 0.28 1.42 8.43
C GLY A 119 0.23 0.96 6.97
N VAL A 120 -0.81 1.37 6.23
CA VAL A 120 -0.94 1.09 4.79
C VAL A 120 0.18 1.75 3.99
N PHE A 121 0.45 3.03 4.24
CA PHE A 121 1.51 3.79 3.58
C PHE A 121 2.89 3.16 3.78
N ILE A 122 3.21 2.71 5.00
CA ILE A 122 4.48 2.05 5.29
C ILE A 122 4.60 0.70 4.58
N ALA A 123 3.51 -0.05 4.43
CA ALA A 123 3.50 -1.28 3.65
C ALA A 123 3.80 -1.01 2.16
N ILE A 124 3.12 -0.02 1.57
CA ILE A 124 3.35 0.43 0.18
C ILE A 124 4.80 0.88 0.00
N ARG A 125 5.32 1.72 0.90
CA ARG A 125 6.72 2.20 0.87
C ARG A 125 7.73 1.05 0.92
N ARG A 126 7.45 0.00 1.71
CA ARG A 126 8.31 -1.18 1.78
C ARG A 126 8.28 -1.98 0.48
N ALA A 127 7.12 -2.14 -0.17
CA ALA A 127 7.05 -2.77 -1.48
C ALA A 127 7.80 -1.95 -2.54
N ALA A 128 7.63 -0.62 -2.57
CA ALA A 128 8.38 0.24 -3.48
C ALA A 128 9.89 0.06 -3.30
N MET A 129 10.37 0.08 -2.06
CA MET A 129 11.78 -0.20 -1.76
C MET A 129 12.22 -1.58 -2.26
N GLN A 130 11.39 -2.62 -2.12
CA GLN A 130 11.72 -3.95 -2.65
C GLN A 130 11.79 -3.96 -4.19
N VAL A 131 10.95 -3.19 -4.87
CA VAL A 131 11.02 -3.01 -6.34
C VAL A 131 12.35 -2.33 -6.71
N ALA A 132 12.69 -1.20 -6.09
CA ALA A 132 13.97 -0.52 -6.33
C ALA A 132 15.20 -1.38 -6.01
N MET A 133 15.12 -2.25 -5.01
CA MET A 133 16.20 -3.18 -4.68
C MET A 133 16.44 -4.23 -5.77
N LYS A 134 15.41 -4.63 -6.52
CA LYS A 134 15.54 -5.58 -7.64
C LYS A 134 16.21 -4.95 -8.86
N GLU A 135 16.17 -3.63 -8.97
CA GLU A 135 16.81 -2.89 -10.05
C GLU A 135 18.30 -2.61 -9.77
N ASP A 136 18.88 -3.12 -8.69
CA ASP A 136 20.27 -2.86 -8.26
C ASP A 136 20.56 -1.38 -7.93
N ILE A 137 19.57 -0.65 -7.42
CA ILE A 137 19.78 0.74 -6.99
C ILE A 137 20.78 0.79 -5.81
N PRO A 138 21.80 1.68 -5.85
CA PRO A 138 22.76 1.84 -4.76
C PRO A 138 22.10 2.08 -3.41
N ALA A 139 22.60 1.40 -2.38
CA ALA A 139 22.02 1.45 -1.04
C ALA A 139 21.93 2.88 -0.47
N LYS A 140 22.90 3.76 -0.80
CA LYS A 140 22.88 5.17 -0.39
C LYS A 140 21.65 5.92 -0.93
N LEU A 141 21.31 5.70 -2.20
CA LEU A 141 20.12 6.32 -2.81
C LEU A 141 18.84 5.76 -2.16
N LEU A 142 18.76 4.44 -1.94
CA LEU A 142 17.64 3.84 -1.21
C LEU A 142 17.42 4.45 0.19
N THR A 143 18.50 4.72 0.94
CA THR A 143 18.39 5.37 2.25
C THR A 143 17.81 6.78 2.16
N GLN A 144 18.19 7.54 1.13
CA GLN A 144 17.71 8.90 0.89
C GLN A 144 16.24 8.89 0.45
N THR A 145 15.89 8.04 -0.53
CA THR A 145 14.55 7.94 -1.10
C THR A 145 13.50 7.49 -0.08
N PHE A 146 13.82 6.48 0.75
CA PHE A 146 12.83 5.83 1.60
C PHE A 146 12.97 6.14 3.10
N GLY A 147 13.99 6.91 3.50
CA GLY A 147 14.24 7.25 4.90
C GLY A 147 14.55 6.02 5.77
N ILE A 148 15.29 5.06 5.23
CA ILE A 148 15.66 3.80 5.90
C ILE A 148 17.15 3.78 6.24
N THR A 149 17.53 2.93 7.19
CA THR A 149 18.96 2.77 7.56
C THR A 149 19.67 1.77 6.66
N MET A 150 20.99 1.92 6.51
CA MET A 150 21.85 0.92 5.87
C MET A 150 21.73 -0.47 6.53
N ARG A 151 21.52 -0.52 7.86
CA ARG A 151 21.28 -1.77 8.59
C ARG A 151 20.01 -2.46 8.11
N SER A 152 18.92 -1.71 7.92
CA SER A 152 17.66 -2.23 7.40
C SER A 152 17.83 -2.82 6.00
N ILE A 153 18.57 -2.15 5.11
CA ILE A 153 18.87 -2.64 3.77
C ILE A 153 19.62 -3.98 3.83
N ARG A 154 20.67 -4.08 4.66
CA ARG A 154 21.46 -5.31 4.81
C ARG A 154 20.61 -6.49 5.30
N LEU A 155 19.75 -6.25 6.30
CA LEU A 155 18.86 -7.29 6.85
C LEU A 155 17.87 -7.84 5.81
N ILE A 156 17.39 -6.98 4.91
CA ILE A 156 16.46 -7.38 3.84
C ILE A 156 17.22 -8.18 2.78
N LYS A 157 18.41 -7.72 2.36
CA LYS A 157 19.25 -8.46 1.42
C LYS A 157 19.64 -9.84 1.96
N SER A 158 20.00 -9.95 3.24
CA SER A 158 20.36 -11.24 3.84
C SER A 158 19.18 -12.20 3.95
N ARG A 159 17.96 -11.71 4.15
CA ARG A 159 16.75 -12.56 4.15
C ARG A 159 16.40 -13.07 2.76
N ASN A 160 16.54 -12.23 1.74
CA ASN A 160 16.23 -12.60 0.36
C ASN A 160 17.28 -13.53 -0.26
N ALA A 161 18.54 -13.49 0.22
CA ALA A 161 19.60 -14.41 -0.22
C ALA A 161 19.47 -15.83 0.37
N CYS A 162 18.54 -16.05 1.30
CA CYS A 162 18.29 -17.33 1.96
C CYS A 162 17.04 -18.04 1.41
N LEU A 163 16.41 -17.47 0.37
CA LEU A 163 15.30 -18.04 -0.40
C LEU A 163 15.80 -18.33 -1.82
#